data_AF-A0A9X3EXP7-F1
#
_entry.id   AF-A0A9X3EXP7-F1
#
_cell.length_a   1.000
_cell.length_b   1.000
_cell.length_c   1.000
_cell.angle_alpha   90.00
_cell.angle_beta   90.00
_cell.angle_gamma   90.00
#
_symmetry.space_group_name_H-M   'P 1'
#
loop_
_entity.id
_entity.type
_entity.pdbx_description
1 polymer ?
#
loop_
_entity_poly.entity_id
_entity_poly.type
_entity_poly.pdbx_seq_one_letter_code
_entity_poly.pdbx_strand_id
1 'polypeptide(L)'
;MRTMTAAVVSAAILGFACGEPPPDEQPTGSLCAEAADCYREVDHALLGEVFCETQFEAGYCTHTCERDEDCCALAGECMPGVAHVCTPLTNDETKRCWVSCEDEARLDADPMAYCFTHAGPGTVCRSSGGGSEKRSICGPP
;
A
#
# COMPACT_ATOMS: atom_id res chain seq x y z
N MET A 1 29.91 28.38 57.24
CA MET A 1 28.90 27.30 57.35
C MET A 1 27.59 27.78 56.75
N ARG A 2 27.28 27.40 55.50
CA ARG A 2 25.92 27.36 54.94
C ARG A 2 25.91 26.26 53.88
N THR A 3 25.34 25.13 54.26
CA THR A 3 25.01 23.98 53.44
C THR A 3 23.89 24.39 52.48
N MET A 4 24.06 24.16 51.17
CA MET A 4 22.96 24.23 50.21
C MET A 4 22.83 22.87 49.54
N THR A 5 21.79 22.17 49.96
CA THR A 5 21.31 20.91 49.41
C THR A 5 20.63 21.21 48.06
N ALA A 6 21.20 20.75 46.94
CA ALA A 6 20.55 20.83 45.64
C ALA A 6 19.74 19.55 45.41
N ALA A 7 18.43 19.71 45.31
CA ALA A 7 17.48 18.64 45.03
C ALA A 7 17.61 18.15 43.58
N VAL A 8 17.55 16.83 43.44
CA VAL A 8 17.51 16.10 42.17
C VAL A 8 16.14 16.32 41.53
N VAL A 9 16.10 16.88 40.32
CA VAL A 9 14.89 16.89 39.48
C VAL A 9 15.15 15.92 38.33
N SER A 10 14.65 14.69 38.48
CA SER A 10 14.59 13.71 37.40
C SER A 10 13.54 14.16 36.39
N ALA A 11 13.99 14.65 35.24
CA ALA A 11 13.13 14.89 34.09
C ALA A 11 12.83 13.55 33.41
N ALA A 12 11.62 13.03 33.61
CA ALA A 12 11.09 11.94 32.81
C ALA A 12 10.80 12.48 31.40
N ILE A 13 11.64 12.11 30.44
CA ILE A 13 11.39 12.35 29.02
C ILE A 13 10.34 11.32 28.59
N LEU A 14 9.08 11.72 28.65
CA LEU A 14 7.99 11.06 27.94
C LEU A 14 8.20 11.36 26.45
N GLY A 15 8.99 10.50 25.79
CA GLY A 15 9.08 10.49 24.34
C GLY A 15 7.72 10.16 23.78
N PHE A 16 7.03 11.18 23.25
CA PHE A 16 5.94 10.97 22.32
C PHE A 16 6.50 10.15 21.16
N ALA A 17 6.05 8.91 21.04
CA ALA A 17 6.15 8.17 19.80
C ALA A 17 5.28 8.90 18.77
N CYS A 18 5.85 9.93 18.13
CA CYS A 18 5.33 10.42 16.87
C CYS A 18 5.45 9.23 15.91
N GLY A 19 4.31 8.60 15.59
CA GLY A 19 4.27 7.61 14.52
C GLY A 19 4.88 8.22 13.27
N GLU A 20 5.71 7.44 12.57
CA GLU A 20 6.29 7.86 11.31
C GLU A 20 5.18 8.35 10.37
N PRO A 21 5.39 9.47 9.66
CA PRO A 21 4.41 9.94 8.69
C PRO A 21 4.16 8.81 7.68
N PRO A 22 2.90 8.62 7.24
CA PRO A 22 2.62 7.66 6.18
C PRO A 22 3.42 8.03 4.92
N PRO A 23 3.73 7.05 4.05
CA PRO A 23 4.44 7.31 2.81
C PRO A 23 3.70 8.36 1.97
N ASP A 24 4.47 9.19 1.28
CA ASP A 24 3.94 10.27 0.43
C ASP A 24 3.18 9.73 -0.80
N GLU A 25 3.46 8.48 -1.19
CA GLU A 25 2.86 7.76 -2.32
C GLU A 25 2.30 6.41 -1.87
N GLN A 26 1.30 5.91 -2.60
CA GLN A 26 0.63 4.63 -2.31
C GLN A 26 1.57 3.47 -2.66
N PRO A 27 2.12 2.72 -1.68
CA PRO A 27 3.20 1.77 -1.97
C PRO A 27 2.76 0.61 -2.87
N THR A 28 1.62 -0.01 -2.56
CA THR A 28 0.93 -0.88 -3.52
C THR A 28 0.43 -0.06 -4.71
N GLY A 29 0.80 -0.41 -5.93
CA GLY A 29 0.52 0.37 -7.13
C GLY A 29 1.50 1.49 -7.41
N SER A 30 2.56 1.63 -6.62
CA SER A 30 3.72 2.42 -7.04
C SER A 30 4.38 1.81 -8.28
N LEU A 31 5.06 2.65 -9.07
CA LEU A 31 5.83 2.20 -10.23
C LEU A 31 7.12 1.52 -9.77
N CYS A 32 7.63 0.58 -10.58
CA CYS A 32 8.85 -0.16 -10.29
C CYS A 32 9.53 -0.64 -11.56
N ALA A 33 10.85 -0.84 -11.50
CA ALA A 33 11.58 -1.60 -12.50
C ALA A 33 11.88 -3.02 -12.00
N GLU A 34 12.06 -3.18 -10.69
CA GLU A 34 12.30 -4.45 -10.02
C GLU A 34 11.65 -4.51 -8.64
N ALA A 35 11.53 -5.72 -8.07
CA ALA A 35 10.90 -5.92 -6.76
C ALA A 35 11.58 -5.11 -5.62
N ALA A 36 12.88 -4.83 -5.76
CA ALA A 36 13.64 -4.04 -4.78
C ALA A 36 13.27 -2.55 -4.77
N ASP A 37 12.55 -2.06 -5.79
CA ASP A 37 12.03 -0.69 -5.81
C ASP A 37 10.76 -0.53 -4.94
N CYS A 38 10.11 -1.64 -4.60
CA CYS A 38 8.82 -1.66 -3.95
C CYS A 38 8.91 -1.63 -2.42
N TYR A 39 7.96 -0.95 -1.78
CA TYR A 39 7.78 -0.96 -0.33
C TYR A 39 9.03 -0.56 0.47
N ARG A 40 9.87 0.34 -0.06
CA ARG A 40 11.15 0.75 0.54
C ARG A 40 11.04 1.37 1.94
N GLU A 41 9.88 1.95 2.23
CA GLU A 41 9.58 2.63 3.50
C GLU A 41 8.73 1.75 4.43
N VAL A 42 8.33 0.56 3.97
CA VAL A 42 7.58 -0.39 4.79
C VAL A 42 8.58 -1.35 5.43
N ASP A 43 8.38 -1.64 6.71
CA ASP A 43 9.13 -2.71 7.36
C ASP A 43 8.96 -3.99 6.53
N HIS A 44 10.05 -4.68 6.19
CA HIS A 44 10.08 -5.81 5.24
C HIS A 44 9.36 -7.07 5.76
N ALA A 45 8.40 -6.92 6.67
CA ALA A 45 7.56 -7.95 7.24
C ALA A 45 6.28 -8.21 6.43
N LEU A 46 6.16 -7.68 5.20
CA LEU A 46 4.98 -7.81 4.35
C LEU A 46 4.55 -9.28 4.26
N LEU A 47 3.23 -9.50 4.29
CA LEU A 47 2.68 -10.83 4.10
C LEU A 47 2.76 -11.20 2.63
N GLY A 48 3.54 -12.24 2.32
CA GLY A 48 3.74 -12.72 0.95
C GLY A 48 5.04 -12.23 0.32
N GLU A 49 5.25 -12.64 -0.93
CA GLU A 49 6.42 -12.25 -1.72
C GLU A 49 6.12 -10.96 -2.47
N VAL A 50 7.05 -10.00 -2.42
CA VAL A 50 6.97 -8.72 -3.13
C VAL A 50 7.36 -8.91 -4.59
N PHE A 51 6.59 -8.32 -5.49
CA PHE A 51 6.80 -8.36 -6.92
C PHE A 51 6.70 -6.97 -7.54
N CYS A 52 7.53 -6.75 -8.56
CA CYS A 52 7.24 -5.76 -9.58
C CYS A 52 6.52 -6.45 -10.73
N GLU A 53 5.25 -6.13 -10.97
CA GLU A 53 4.50 -6.67 -12.10
C GLU A 53 4.93 -5.97 -13.40
N THR A 54 5.93 -6.55 -14.05
CA THR A 54 6.56 -6.03 -15.28
C THR A 54 5.78 -6.31 -16.55
N GLN A 55 4.65 -7.03 -16.51
CA GLN A 55 3.75 -7.12 -17.66
C GLN A 55 3.20 -5.73 -18.06
N PHE A 56 3.28 -4.78 -17.14
CA PHE A 56 3.00 -3.37 -17.36
C PHE A 56 4.29 -2.62 -17.67
N GLU A 57 4.26 -1.76 -18.70
CA GLU A 57 5.46 -1.08 -19.21
C GLU A 57 6.21 -0.28 -18.13
N ALA A 58 5.48 0.34 -17.20
CA ALA A 58 6.03 1.12 -16.09
C ALA A 58 6.22 0.33 -14.78
N GLY A 59 5.92 -0.98 -14.81
CA GLY A 59 5.84 -1.83 -13.63
C GLY A 59 4.70 -1.46 -12.68
N TYR A 60 4.43 -2.34 -11.72
CA TYR A 60 3.45 -2.11 -10.67
C TYR A 60 3.85 -2.88 -9.41
N CYS A 61 4.08 -2.16 -8.30
CA CYS A 61 4.41 -2.76 -7.02
C CYS A 61 3.22 -3.49 -6.42
N THR A 62 3.41 -4.76 -6.10
CA THR A 62 2.42 -5.61 -5.45
C THR A 62 3.11 -6.69 -4.62
N HIS A 63 2.34 -7.46 -3.86
CA HIS A 63 2.81 -8.69 -3.22
C HIS A 63 1.71 -9.75 -3.28
N THR A 64 2.08 -11.01 -3.08
CA THR A 64 1.11 -12.10 -3.01
C THR A 64 0.26 -12.01 -1.75
N CYS A 65 -0.95 -12.53 -1.83
CA CYS A 65 -1.90 -12.54 -0.72
C CYS A 65 -2.81 -13.78 -0.82
N GLU A 66 -3.51 -14.13 0.26
CA GLU A 66 -4.56 -15.14 0.24
C GLU A 66 -5.95 -14.51 0.41
N ARG A 67 -6.03 -13.41 1.17
CA ARG A 67 -7.26 -12.69 1.53
C ARG A 67 -7.06 -11.18 1.44
N ASP A 68 -8.17 -10.44 1.33
CA ASP A 68 -8.15 -8.97 1.26
C ASP A 68 -7.48 -8.35 2.51
N GLU A 69 -7.58 -8.99 3.68
CA GLU A 69 -6.95 -8.50 4.92
C GLU A 69 -5.43 -8.73 5.00
N ASP A 70 -4.88 -9.56 4.10
CA ASP A 70 -3.43 -9.71 4.01
C ASP A 70 -2.83 -8.47 3.30
N CYS A 71 -3.64 -7.74 2.53
CA CYS A 71 -3.32 -6.41 2.04
C CYS A 71 -3.55 -5.38 3.16
N CYS A 72 -2.66 -4.41 3.26
CA CYS A 72 -2.64 -3.38 4.30
C CYS A 72 -2.49 -3.94 5.72
N ALA A 73 -1.95 -5.15 5.86
CA ALA A 73 -1.73 -5.80 7.14
C ALA A 73 -0.64 -5.10 7.97
N LEU A 74 0.27 -4.39 7.30
CA LEU A 74 1.32 -3.62 7.94
C LEU A 74 1.10 -2.11 7.87
N ALA A 75 1.57 -1.44 8.93
CA ALA A 75 1.65 0.01 8.92
C ALA A 75 2.58 0.49 7.79
N GLY A 76 2.13 1.49 7.04
CA GLY A 76 2.88 2.03 5.91
C GLY A 76 2.68 1.27 4.60
N GLU A 77 2.13 0.06 4.58
CA GLU A 77 1.86 -0.69 3.35
C GLU A 77 0.82 0.00 2.44
N CYS A 78 -0.17 0.63 3.06
CA CYS A 78 -1.25 1.31 2.38
C CYS A 78 -1.46 2.72 2.95
N MET A 79 -1.81 3.65 2.08
CA MET A 79 -2.26 4.97 2.50
C MET A 79 -3.64 4.88 3.18
N PRO A 80 -3.89 5.67 4.23
CA PRO A 80 -5.19 5.74 4.87
C PRO A 80 -6.29 6.08 3.87
N GLY A 81 -7.35 5.28 3.86
CA GLY A 81 -8.52 5.53 3.01
C GLY A 81 -8.37 5.08 1.56
N VAL A 82 -7.34 4.31 1.21
CA VAL A 82 -7.26 3.59 -0.07
C VAL A 82 -7.51 2.10 0.20
N ALA A 83 -8.58 1.57 -0.36
CA ALA A 83 -8.91 0.15 -0.22
C ALA A 83 -8.06 -0.70 -1.17
N HIS A 84 -7.76 -1.93 -0.76
CA HIS A 84 -7.02 -2.91 -1.54
C HIS A 84 -7.76 -4.25 -1.56
N VAL A 85 -7.52 -5.03 -2.60
CA VAL A 85 -8.15 -6.34 -2.78
C VAL A 85 -7.12 -7.38 -3.19
N CYS A 86 -7.33 -8.59 -2.71
CA CYS A 86 -6.56 -9.77 -3.05
C CYS A 86 -7.24 -10.53 -4.20
N THR A 87 -6.73 -10.39 -5.41
CA THR A 87 -7.35 -10.99 -6.60
C THR A 87 -6.28 -11.47 -7.59
N PRO A 88 -6.55 -12.53 -8.36
CA PRO A 88 -5.67 -12.87 -9.46
C PRO A 88 -5.84 -11.88 -10.61
N LEU A 89 -4.74 -11.67 -11.33
CA LEU A 89 -4.73 -10.89 -12.55
C LEU A 89 -4.90 -11.84 -13.73
N THR A 90 -5.98 -11.67 -14.48
CA THR A 90 -6.42 -12.57 -15.55
C THR A 90 -6.62 -13.99 -15.02
N ASN A 91 -6.29 -15.04 -15.77
CA ASN A 91 -6.42 -16.42 -15.31
C ASN A 91 -5.14 -16.94 -14.64
N ASP A 92 -4.34 -16.06 -14.05
CA ASP A 92 -3.26 -16.46 -13.16
C ASP A 92 -3.86 -17.08 -11.89
N GLU A 93 -3.25 -18.15 -11.38
CA GLU A 93 -3.67 -18.75 -10.11
C GLU A 93 -3.13 -17.95 -8.91
N THR A 94 -2.17 -17.06 -9.15
CA THR A 94 -1.51 -16.25 -8.12
C THR A 94 -2.30 -14.98 -7.81
N LYS A 95 -2.84 -14.91 -6.58
CA LYS A 95 -3.50 -13.70 -6.06
C LYS A 95 -2.48 -12.69 -5.54
N ARG A 96 -2.75 -11.43 -5.82
CA ARG A 96 -1.88 -10.30 -5.51
C ARG A 96 -2.69 -9.14 -4.97
N CYS A 97 -2.05 -8.28 -4.20
CA CYS A 97 -2.69 -7.08 -3.66
C CYS A 97 -2.74 -5.98 -4.71
N TRP A 98 -3.95 -5.50 -4.99
CA TRP A 98 -4.20 -4.42 -5.93
C TRP A 98 -4.93 -3.27 -5.25
N VAL A 99 -4.68 -2.05 -5.70
CA VAL A 99 -5.54 -0.91 -5.35
C VAL A 99 -6.95 -1.20 -5.86
N SER A 100 -7.93 -1.18 -4.96
CA SER A 100 -9.33 -1.46 -5.28
C SER A 100 -9.98 -0.25 -5.95
N CYS A 101 -10.75 -0.52 -7.00
CA CYS A 101 -11.70 0.42 -7.59
C CYS A 101 -13.13 -0.15 -7.56
N GLU A 102 -13.51 -0.78 -6.45
CA GLU A 102 -14.88 -1.27 -6.24
C GLU A 102 -15.73 -0.33 -5.37
N ASP A 103 -15.09 0.62 -4.68
CA ASP A 103 -15.77 1.56 -3.81
C ASP A 103 -16.42 2.69 -4.62
N GLU A 104 -17.66 2.47 -5.06
CA GLU A 104 -18.41 3.41 -5.89
C GLU A 104 -18.46 4.83 -5.27
N ALA A 105 -18.54 4.95 -3.94
CA ALA A 105 -18.57 6.24 -3.24
C ALA A 105 -17.27 7.05 -3.41
N ARG A 106 -16.14 6.40 -3.72
CA ARG A 106 -14.85 7.04 -4.07
C ARG A 106 -14.66 7.25 -5.57
N LEU A 107 -15.45 6.55 -6.38
CA LEU A 107 -15.36 6.54 -7.84
C LEU A 107 -16.40 7.44 -8.51
N ASP A 108 -17.40 7.94 -7.76
CA ASP A 108 -18.52 8.77 -8.22
C ASP A 108 -18.12 10.07 -8.95
N ALA A 109 -16.85 10.50 -8.85
CA ALA A 109 -16.34 11.66 -9.58
C ALA A 109 -15.63 11.29 -10.89
N ASP A 110 -14.64 10.38 -10.83
CA ASP A 110 -13.85 9.94 -11.97
C ASP A 110 -12.98 8.71 -11.60
N PRO A 111 -13.40 7.48 -11.98
CA PRO A 111 -12.64 6.26 -11.72
C PRO A 111 -11.23 6.26 -12.31
N MET A 112 -11.04 6.98 -13.42
CA MET A 112 -9.74 7.08 -14.10
C MET A 112 -8.81 7.98 -13.30
N ALA A 113 -9.30 9.14 -12.85
CA ALA A 113 -8.51 10.04 -12.00
C ALA A 113 -8.16 9.39 -10.66
N TYR A 114 -9.06 8.61 -10.06
CA TYR A 114 -8.79 7.85 -8.85
C TYR A 114 -7.63 6.87 -9.06
N CYS A 115 -7.71 6.02 -10.09
CA CYS A 115 -6.66 5.04 -10.35
C CYS A 115 -5.32 5.72 -10.72
N PHE A 116 -5.35 6.75 -11.57
CA PHE A 116 -4.15 7.53 -11.89
C PHE A 116 -3.46 8.07 -10.63
N THR A 117 -4.24 8.55 -9.66
CA THR A 117 -3.74 9.16 -8.42
C THR A 117 -3.19 8.12 -7.45
N HIS A 118 -3.86 6.98 -7.29
CA HIS A 118 -3.56 6.03 -6.21
C HIS A 118 -2.82 4.78 -6.67
N ALA A 119 -2.81 4.46 -7.95
CA ALA A 119 -2.14 3.30 -8.53
C ALA A 119 -1.16 3.69 -9.65
N GLY A 120 -0.94 4.99 -9.83
CA GLY A 120 0.05 5.54 -10.74
C GLY A 120 -0.45 5.84 -12.16
N PRO A 121 0.36 6.59 -12.93
CA PRO A 121 0.02 6.99 -14.29
C PRO A 121 -0.29 5.82 -15.22
N GLY A 122 -1.31 5.98 -16.07
CA GLY A 122 -1.69 4.97 -17.05
C GLY A 122 -2.53 3.82 -16.49
N THR A 123 -2.88 3.84 -15.21
CA THR A 123 -3.85 2.90 -14.65
C THR A 123 -5.29 3.37 -14.83
N VAL A 124 -6.18 2.40 -14.97
CA VAL A 124 -7.62 2.58 -15.18
C VAL A 124 -8.38 1.62 -14.26
N CYS A 125 -9.64 1.92 -13.95
CA CYS A 125 -10.46 0.94 -13.26
C CYS A 125 -10.90 -0.15 -14.24
N ARG A 126 -10.52 -1.41 -13.95
CA ARG A 126 -10.86 -2.58 -14.79
C ARG A 126 -11.12 -3.82 -13.95
N SER A 127 -11.81 -4.79 -14.54
CA SER A 127 -11.85 -6.14 -13.99
C SER A 127 -10.46 -6.76 -14.04
N SER A 128 -10.02 -7.36 -12.93
CA SER A 128 -8.79 -8.14 -12.85
C SER A 128 -8.80 -9.31 -13.84
N GLY A 129 -9.99 -9.87 -14.13
CA GLY A 129 -10.14 -10.97 -15.08
C GLY A 129 -9.86 -12.35 -14.48
N GLY A 130 -9.72 -12.40 -13.14
CA GLY A 130 -9.53 -13.54 -12.22
C GLY A 130 -10.49 -14.75 -12.31
N GLY A 131 -11.09 -15.03 -13.46
CA GLY A 131 -12.16 -16.03 -13.57
C GLY A 131 -13.33 -15.73 -12.62
N SER A 132 -13.66 -16.69 -11.74
CA SER A 132 -14.72 -16.54 -10.73
C SER A 132 -14.35 -15.64 -9.56
N GLU A 133 -13.07 -15.30 -9.38
CA GLU A 133 -12.56 -14.44 -8.29
C GLU A 133 -12.18 -13.04 -8.78
N LYS A 134 -12.68 -12.64 -9.96
CA LYS A 134 -12.45 -11.31 -10.52
C LYS A 134 -12.94 -10.22 -9.57
N ARG A 135 -12.15 -9.14 -9.49
CA ARG A 135 -12.45 -7.92 -8.73
C ARG A 135 -12.25 -6.70 -9.62
N SER A 136 -12.77 -5.54 -9.23
CA SER A 136 -12.44 -4.27 -9.91
C SER A 136 -11.19 -3.66 -9.28
N ILE A 137 -10.14 -3.53 -10.08
CA ILE A 137 -8.83 -3.07 -9.64
C ILE A 137 -8.36 -1.89 -10.48
N CYS A 138 -7.52 -1.05 -9.89
CA CYS A 138 -6.71 -0.11 -10.66
C CYS A 138 -5.52 -0.84 -11.25
N GLY A 139 -5.45 -0.87 -12.59
CA GLY A 139 -4.33 -1.42 -13.32
C GLY A 139 -4.30 -0.87 -14.75
N PRO A 140 -3.21 -1.01 -15.50
CA PRO A 140 -3.14 -0.57 -16.89
C PRO A 140 -4.27 -1.13 -17.76
N PRO A 141 -4.72 -0.41 -18.81
CA PRO A 141 -5.86 -0.76 -19.66
C PRO A 141 -5.74 -2.09 -20.41
#